data_AF-A0A349CJ45-F1
#
_entry.id   AF-A0A349CJ45-F1
#
_cell.length_a   1.000
_cell.length_b   1.000
_cell.length_c   1.000
_cell.angle_alpha   90.00
_cell.angle_beta   90.00
_cell.angle_gamma   90.00
#
_symmetry.space_group_name_H-M   'P 1'
#
loop_
_entity.id
_entity.type
_entity.pdbx_description
1 polymer ?
#
loop_
_entity_poly.entity_id
_entity_poly.type
_entity_poly.pdbx_seq_one_letter_code
_entity_poly.pdbx_strand_id
1 'polypeptide(L)'
;PGVTDSLDNDFVAQVNGGMKALETHDLVVIHIEAPDEAGHAGSFSEKVEAIETIDREVVARIISYQNDELRLLVMPDHLTPVSIKTHVGEPVPFLLWGQGFAANGARRFTEAEAKRTGLFIEDGYNIMTTLVE
;
A
#
# COMPACT_ATOMS: atom_id res chain seq x y z
N PRO A 1 15.07 2.11 13.92
CA PRO A 1 16.40 1.69 13.42
C PRO A 1 16.22 0.49 12.49
N GLY A 2 16.97 0.38 11.40
CA GLY A 2 16.83 -0.72 10.44
C GLY A 2 15.77 -0.51 9.35
N VAL A 3 15.07 0.63 9.35
CA VAL A 3 14.18 1.01 8.25
C VAL A 3 15.04 1.63 7.14
N THR A 4 14.99 1.04 5.96
CA THR A 4 15.74 1.43 4.75
C THR A 4 14.82 1.36 3.53
N ASP A 5 15.33 1.76 2.38
CA ASP A 5 14.52 1.93 1.17
C ASP A 5 14.56 0.71 0.22
N SER A 6 15.29 -0.36 0.58
CA SER A 6 15.49 -1.55 -0.27
C SER A 6 14.92 -2.82 0.36
N LEU A 7 15.16 -3.99 -0.24
CA LEU A 7 14.75 -5.28 0.33
C LEU A 7 15.40 -5.60 1.69
N ASP A 8 16.49 -4.91 2.04
CA ASP A 8 17.11 -5.01 3.37
C ASP A 8 16.33 -4.28 4.48
N ASN A 9 15.21 -3.64 4.13
CA ASN A 9 14.33 -2.93 5.05
C ASN A 9 13.78 -3.84 6.16
N ASP A 10 13.79 -3.35 7.39
CA ASP A 10 13.06 -3.97 8.48
C ASP A 10 11.57 -3.59 8.41
N PHE A 11 10.85 -4.26 7.51
CA PHE A 11 9.41 -4.10 7.30
C PHE A 11 8.61 -4.25 8.61
N VAL A 12 9.07 -5.14 9.51
CA VAL A 12 8.42 -5.40 10.80
C VAL A 12 8.63 -4.23 11.76
N ALA A 13 9.85 -3.72 11.90
CA ALA A 13 10.10 -2.53 12.71
C ALA A 13 9.33 -1.32 12.18
N GLN A 14 9.24 -1.19 10.86
CA GLN A 14 8.52 -0.10 10.23
C GLN A 14 7.02 -0.12 10.56
N VAL A 15 6.34 -1.26 10.35
CA VAL A 15 4.91 -1.38 10.67
C VAL A 15 4.66 -1.26 12.16
N ASN A 16 5.51 -1.85 13.02
CA ASN A 16 5.37 -1.72 14.47
C ASN A 16 5.48 -0.27 14.92
N GLY A 17 6.39 0.51 14.34
CA GLY A 17 6.51 1.95 14.59
C GLY A 17 5.24 2.71 14.19
N GLY A 18 4.69 2.41 13.01
CA GLY A 18 3.43 3.00 12.56
C GLY A 18 2.24 2.65 13.47
N MET A 19 2.08 1.37 13.82
CA MET A 19 1.01 0.93 14.72
C MET A 19 1.15 1.52 16.12
N LYS A 20 2.39 1.71 16.61
CA LYS A 20 2.63 2.41 17.87
C LYS A 20 2.24 3.88 17.80
N ALA A 21 2.48 4.55 16.66
CA ALA A 21 2.12 5.95 16.48
C ALA A 21 0.60 6.19 16.54
N LEU A 22 -0.23 5.19 16.16
CA LEU A 22 -1.69 5.26 16.26
C LEU A 22 -2.19 5.39 17.72
N GLU A 23 -1.37 5.08 18.72
CA GLU A 23 -1.76 5.31 20.13
C GLU A 23 -1.85 6.80 20.49
N THR A 24 -1.21 7.68 19.71
CA THR A 24 -1.16 9.12 19.99
C THR A 24 -1.47 10.01 18.79
N HIS A 25 -1.79 9.42 17.63
CA HIS A 25 -2.11 10.14 16.39
C HIS A 25 -3.34 9.52 15.73
N ASP A 26 -4.21 10.37 15.18
CA ASP A 26 -5.43 9.93 14.50
C ASP A 26 -5.17 9.40 13.07
N LEU A 27 -4.03 9.76 12.48
CA LEU A 27 -3.61 9.35 11.14
C LEU A 27 -2.12 9.00 11.14
N VAL A 28 -1.79 7.85 10.56
CA VAL A 28 -0.41 7.39 10.37
C VAL A 28 -0.22 6.95 8.92
N VAL A 29 0.91 7.35 8.33
CA VAL A 29 1.31 6.95 6.98
C VAL A 29 2.55 6.06 7.09
N ILE A 30 2.47 4.86 6.50
CA ILE A 30 3.58 3.92 6.37
C ILE A 30 3.96 3.87 4.90
N HIS A 31 5.13 4.38 4.55
CA HIS A 31 5.64 4.43 3.18
C HIS A 31 6.76 3.42 2.98
N ILE A 32 6.68 2.56 1.96
CA ILE A 32 7.63 1.48 1.74
C ILE A 32 8.17 1.56 0.30
N GLU A 33 9.46 1.87 0.19
CA GLU A 33 10.12 2.19 -1.09
C GLU A 33 10.55 0.95 -1.90
N ALA A 34 10.83 -0.17 -1.24
CA ALA A 34 11.45 -1.35 -1.86
C ALA A 34 10.84 -1.84 -3.19
N PRO A 35 9.50 -1.83 -3.41
CA PRO A 35 8.91 -2.20 -4.70
C PRO A 35 9.29 -1.26 -5.87
N ASP A 36 9.55 0.02 -5.58
CA ASP A 36 9.91 1.02 -6.58
C ASP A 36 11.36 0.86 -7.03
N GLU A 37 12.28 0.74 -6.07
CA GLU A 37 13.71 0.46 -6.31
C GLU A 37 13.90 -0.81 -7.16
N ALA A 38 13.16 -1.89 -6.86
CA ALA A 38 13.18 -3.09 -7.68
C ALA A 38 12.62 -2.86 -9.11
N GLY A 39 11.63 -1.97 -9.24
CA GLY A 39 11.12 -1.47 -10.52
C GLY A 39 12.20 -0.75 -11.33
N HIS A 40 12.91 0.19 -10.72
CA HIS A 40 14.03 0.92 -11.31
C HIS A 40 15.21 0.03 -11.69
N ALA A 41 15.55 -0.96 -10.86
CA ALA A 41 16.56 -1.97 -11.19
C ALA A 41 16.13 -2.83 -12.40
N GLY A 42 14.83 -2.91 -12.67
CA GLY A 42 14.23 -3.85 -13.63
C GLY A 42 14.33 -5.29 -13.15
N SER A 43 14.25 -5.48 -11.84
CA SER A 43 14.30 -6.77 -11.17
C SER A 43 12.91 -7.27 -10.86
N PHE A 44 12.41 -8.18 -11.70
CA PHE A 44 11.08 -8.77 -11.50
C PHE A 44 10.99 -9.56 -10.18
N SER A 45 12.01 -10.38 -9.89
CA SER A 45 12.03 -11.22 -8.70
C SER A 45 12.03 -10.41 -7.41
N GLU A 46 12.85 -9.36 -7.34
CA GLU A 46 12.92 -8.50 -6.15
C GLU A 46 11.63 -7.69 -5.97
N LYS A 47 10.99 -7.26 -7.07
CA LYS A 47 9.71 -6.55 -6.99
C LYS A 47 8.60 -7.44 -6.44
N VAL A 48 8.54 -8.70 -6.88
CA VAL A 48 7.61 -9.69 -6.34
C VAL A 48 7.90 -9.96 -4.86
N GLU A 49 9.17 -10.20 -4.52
CA GLU A 49 9.59 -10.46 -3.13
C GLU A 49 9.26 -9.29 -2.19
N ALA A 50 9.44 -8.05 -2.65
CA ALA A 50 9.08 -6.85 -1.89
C ALA A 50 7.57 -6.81 -1.60
N ILE A 51 6.73 -7.02 -2.63
CA ILE A 51 5.26 -7.01 -2.50
C ILE A 51 4.79 -8.14 -1.58
N GLU A 52 5.31 -9.36 -1.74
CA GLU A 52 4.97 -10.51 -0.88
C GLU A 52 5.42 -10.31 0.57
N THR A 53 6.55 -9.64 0.78
CA THR A 53 7.04 -9.30 2.11
C THR A 53 6.19 -8.21 2.76
N ILE A 54 5.74 -7.20 2.00
CA ILE A 54 4.77 -6.21 2.48
C ILE A 54 3.46 -6.90 2.90
N ASP A 55 2.92 -7.80 2.08
CA ASP A 55 1.68 -8.52 2.40
C ASP A 55 1.84 -9.34 3.70
N ARG A 56 2.88 -10.16 3.76
CA ARG A 56 3.15 -11.06 4.90
C ARG A 56 3.51 -10.33 6.18
N GLU A 57 4.36 -9.30 6.09
CA GLU A 57 4.93 -8.68 7.28
C GLU A 57 4.19 -7.42 7.73
N VAL A 58 3.67 -6.62 6.79
CA VAL A 58 3.04 -5.33 7.07
C VAL A 58 1.53 -5.47 7.11
N VAL A 59 0.92 -5.88 6.00
CA VAL A 59 -0.54 -5.96 5.86
C VAL A 59 -1.14 -6.94 6.86
N ALA A 60 -0.55 -8.13 7.01
CA ALA A 60 -1.01 -9.11 8.00
C ALA A 60 -1.02 -8.56 9.44
N ARG A 61 -0.02 -7.74 9.82
CA ARG A 61 0.06 -7.13 11.16
C ARG A 61 -0.98 -6.03 11.34
N ILE A 62 -1.19 -5.18 10.33
CA ILE A 62 -2.25 -4.17 10.35
C ILE A 62 -3.61 -4.83 10.54
N ILE A 63 -3.91 -5.90 9.80
CA ILE A 63 -5.19 -6.63 9.91
C ILE A 63 -5.34 -7.32 11.28
N SER A 64 -4.23 -7.75 11.89
CA SER A 64 -4.27 -8.35 13.23
C SER A 64 -4.50 -7.34 14.37
N TYR A 65 -4.47 -6.04 14.06
CA TYR A 65 -4.69 -4.99 15.05
C TYR A 65 -6.17 -4.91 15.42
N GLN A 66 -6.45 -5.19 16.69
CA GLN A 66 -7.82 -5.21 17.21
C GLN A 66 -8.32 -3.80 17.51
N ASN A 67 -8.76 -3.09 16.47
CA ASN A 67 -9.49 -1.84 16.61
C ASN A 67 -10.55 -1.75 15.51
N ASP A 68 -11.82 -1.81 15.90
CA ASP A 68 -12.97 -1.76 14.98
C ASP A 68 -13.14 -0.38 14.30
N GLU A 69 -12.49 0.66 14.83
CA GLU A 69 -12.51 2.02 14.27
C GLU A 69 -11.40 2.25 13.24
N LEU A 70 -10.47 1.30 13.06
CA LEU A 70 -9.37 1.46 12.11
C LEU A 70 -9.91 1.50 10.67
N ARG A 71 -9.61 2.60 9.98
CA ARG A 71 -9.72 2.72 8.52
C ARG A 71 -8.34 2.60 7.89
N LEU A 72 -8.28 1.95 6.73
CA LEU A 72 -7.05 1.66 6.00
C LEU A 72 -7.17 2.08 4.54
N LEU A 73 -6.17 2.81 4.06
CA LEU A 73 -5.90 3.04 2.64
C LEU A 73 -4.59 2.32 2.26
N VAL A 74 -4.63 1.46 1.25
CA VAL A 74 -3.43 0.84 0.66
C VAL A 74 -3.37 1.17 -0.83
N MET A 75 -2.27 1.78 -1.26
CA MET A 75 -1.98 2.07 -2.67
C MET A 75 -0.49 2.35 -2.86
N PRO A 76 0.09 2.07 -4.04
CA PRO A 76 1.29 2.76 -4.46
C PRO A 76 0.95 4.20 -4.87
N ASP A 77 1.93 5.09 -4.83
CA ASP A 77 1.81 6.48 -5.28
C ASP A 77 1.96 6.61 -6.81
N HIS A 78 2.75 5.74 -7.44
CA HIS A 78 2.87 5.63 -8.90
C HIS A 78 3.21 4.21 -9.38
N LEU A 79 3.19 4.03 -10.71
CA LEU A 79 3.66 2.80 -11.35
C LEU A 79 5.09 2.94 -11.85
N THR A 80 5.92 1.94 -11.52
CA THR A 80 7.28 1.78 -12.04
C THR A 80 7.43 0.40 -12.67
N PRO A 81 7.00 0.21 -13.94
CA PRO A 81 7.03 -1.09 -14.58
C PRO A 81 8.45 -1.60 -14.76
N VAL A 82 8.70 -2.86 -14.41
CA VAL A 82 10.03 -3.50 -14.44
C VAL A 82 10.67 -3.45 -15.84
N SER A 83 9.86 -3.51 -16.90
CA SER A 83 10.32 -3.42 -18.28
C SER A 83 10.70 -2.00 -18.72
N ILE A 84 10.15 -0.98 -18.05
CA ILE A 84 10.34 0.45 -18.36
C ILE A 84 11.41 1.07 -17.46
N LYS A 85 11.56 0.57 -16.23
CA LYS A 85 12.57 1.01 -15.23
C LYS A 85 12.46 2.48 -14.84
N THR A 86 11.31 3.10 -15.08
CA THR A 86 11.00 4.46 -14.66
C THR A 86 9.49 4.61 -14.50
N HIS A 87 9.08 5.74 -13.92
CA HIS A 87 7.70 5.99 -13.58
C HIS A 87 6.86 6.19 -14.84
N VAL A 88 5.61 5.74 -14.79
CA VAL A 88 4.61 6.01 -15.82
C VAL A 88 3.33 6.58 -15.22
N GLY A 89 2.62 7.39 -15.99
CA GLY A 89 1.37 8.05 -15.57
C GLY A 89 0.11 7.19 -15.71
N GLU A 90 0.25 5.87 -15.71
CA GLU A 90 -0.89 4.95 -15.71
C GLU A 90 -1.50 4.86 -14.29
N PRO A 91 -2.81 4.59 -14.16
CA PRO A 91 -3.48 4.57 -12.86
C PRO A 91 -3.02 3.39 -11.99
N VAL A 92 -2.98 3.63 -10.68
CA VAL A 92 -2.62 2.64 -9.64
C VAL A 92 -3.87 2.02 -9.00
N PRO A 93 -3.80 0.75 -8.53
CA PRO A 93 -4.86 0.18 -7.72
C PRO A 93 -4.83 0.77 -6.30
N PHE A 94 -6.00 0.93 -5.69
CA PHE A 94 -6.11 1.29 -4.27
C PHE A 94 -7.14 0.41 -3.56
N LEU A 95 -7.01 0.31 -2.24
CA LEU A 95 -7.92 -0.38 -1.34
C LEU A 95 -8.31 0.56 -0.20
N LEU A 96 -9.61 0.74 0.00
CA LEU A 96 -10.19 1.35 1.19
C LEU A 96 -10.86 0.25 2.02
N TRP A 97 -10.54 0.18 3.30
CA TRP A 97 -11.07 -0.82 4.22
C TRP A 97 -11.39 -0.20 5.58
N GLY A 98 -12.38 -0.76 6.28
CA GLY A 98 -12.83 -0.31 7.59
C GLY A 98 -14.27 0.22 7.58
N GLN A 99 -14.67 0.81 8.70
CA GLN A 99 -16.02 1.35 8.87
C GLN A 99 -16.32 2.45 7.85
N GLY A 100 -17.47 2.36 7.18
CA GLY A 100 -17.93 3.35 6.20
C GLY A 100 -17.71 2.94 4.74
N PHE A 101 -16.91 1.90 4.47
CA PHE A 101 -16.67 1.41 3.13
C PHE A 101 -17.50 0.16 2.81
N ALA A 102 -18.09 0.12 1.61
CA ALA A 102 -18.81 -1.04 1.10
C ALA A 102 -17.92 -1.86 0.16
N ALA A 103 -17.95 -3.18 0.29
CA ALA A 103 -17.27 -4.07 -0.63
C ALA A 103 -17.84 -3.95 -2.05
N ASN A 104 -16.96 -3.82 -3.05
CA ASN A 104 -17.32 -3.65 -4.46
C ASN A 104 -17.21 -4.94 -5.29
N GLY A 105 -17.03 -6.09 -4.62
CA GLY A 105 -16.95 -7.41 -5.26
C GLY A 105 -15.55 -7.84 -5.72
N ALA A 106 -14.53 -6.98 -5.61
CA ALA A 106 -13.13 -7.38 -5.80
C ALA A 106 -12.72 -8.43 -4.76
N ARG A 107 -11.93 -9.42 -5.19
CA ARG A 107 -11.40 -10.52 -4.38
C ARG A 107 -9.87 -10.53 -4.29
N ARG A 108 -9.18 -9.77 -5.15
CA ARG A 108 -7.72 -9.62 -5.14
C ARG A 108 -7.32 -8.18 -5.39
N PHE A 109 -6.23 -7.76 -4.75
CA PHE A 109 -5.62 -6.46 -4.97
C PHE A 109 -4.63 -6.54 -6.14
N THR A 110 -5.12 -6.28 -7.35
CA THR A 110 -4.32 -6.24 -8.59
C THR A 110 -4.89 -5.18 -9.54
N GLU A 111 -4.07 -4.67 -10.45
CA GLU A 111 -4.44 -3.66 -11.44
C GLU A 111 -5.62 -4.14 -12.31
N ALA A 112 -5.56 -5.39 -12.76
CA ALA A 112 -6.61 -6.00 -13.58
C ALA A 112 -7.94 -6.14 -12.81
N GLU A 113 -7.90 -6.36 -11.50
CA GLU A 113 -9.10 -6.48 -10.67
C GLU A 113 -9.68 -5.12 -10.31
N ALA A 114 -8.83 -4.16 -9.94
CA ALA A 114 -9.22 -2.77 -9.70
C ALA A 114 -9.94 -2.19 -10.92
N LYS A 115 -9.39 -2.37 -12.13
CA LYS A 115 -10.00 -1.91 -13.39
C LYS A 115 -11.40 -2.47 -13.62
N ARG A 116 -11.69 -3.71 -13.20
CA ARG A 116 -13.02 -4.33 -13.35
C ARG A 116 -14.08 -3.75 -12.41
N THR A 117 -13.68 -3.12 -11.31
CA THR A 117 -14.63 -2.51 -10.36
C THR A 117 -15.30 -1.26 -10.93
N GLY A 118 -14.65 -0.58 -11.89
CA GLY A 118 -15.10 0.69 -12.45
C GLY A 118 -14.98 1.88 -11.48
N LEU A 119 -14.50 1.66 -10.25
CA LEU A 119 -14.23 2.73 -9.30
C LEU A 119 -12.93 3.42 -9.69
N PHE A 120 -13.01 4.73 -9.96
CA PHE A 120 -11.88 5.54 -10.38
C PHE A 120 -11.97 6.92 -9.73
N ILE A 121 -10.84 7.39 -9.21
CA ILE A 121 -10.66 8.74 -8.69
C ILE A 121 -9.73 9.45 -9.67
N GLU A 122 -10.26 10.40 -10.43
CA GLU A 122 -9.49 11.15 -11.44
C GLU A 122 -8.42 12.01 -10.79
N ASP A 123 -8.81 12.74 -9.76
CA ASP A 123 -7.95 13.61 -8.98
C ASP A 123 -7.45 12.88 -7.73
N GLY A 124 -6.29 12.23 -7.85
CA GLY A 124 -5.74 11.34 -6.81
C GLY A 124 -5.63 11.96 -5.42
N TYR A 125 -5.45 13.29 -5.32
CA TYR A 125 -5.42 14.00 -4.03
C TYR A 125 -6.73 13.90 -3.23
N ASN A 126 -7.85 13.56 -3.87
CA ASN A 126 -9.15 13.38 -3.21
C ASN A 126 -9.27 12.03 -2.47
N ILE A 127 -8.31 11.09 -2.64
CA ILE A 127 -8.39 9.79 -1.97
C ILE A 127 -8.27 9.91 -0.45
N MET A 128 -7.52 10.90 0.03
CA MET A 128 -7.38 11.17 1.47
C MET A 128 -8.69 11.67 2.07
N THR A 129 -9.42 12.53 1.36
CA THR A 129 -10.78 12.94 1.75
C THR A 129 -11.68 11.71 1.88
N THR A 130 -11.60 10.79 0.93
CA THR A 130 -12.39 9.53 0.97
C THR A 130 -12.02 8.64 2.16
N LEU A 131 -10.76 8.66 2.62
CA LEU A 131 -10.34 7.89 3.79
C LEU A 131 -10.90 8.46 5.11
N VAL A 132 -10.84 9.78 5.27
CA VAL A 132 -11.10 10.43 6.57
C VAL A 132 -12.55 10.87 6.78
N GLU A 133 -13.33 11.05 5.72
CA GLU A 133 -14.76 11.41 5.77
C GLU A 133 -15.67 10.16 5.75
#